data_AF-A0A523WE76-F1
#
_entry.id   AF-A0A523WE76-F1
#
_cell.length_a   1.000
_cell.length_b   1.000
_cell.length_c   1.000
_cell.angle_alpha   90.00
_cell.angle_beta   90.00
_cell.angle_gamma   90.00
#
_symmetry.space_group_name_H-M   'P 1'
#
loop_
_entity.id
_entity.type
_entity.pdbx_description
1 polymer ?
#
loop_
_entity_poly.entity_id
_entity_poly.type
_entity_poly.pdbx_seq_one_letter_code
_entity_poly.pdbx_strand_id
1 'polypeptide(L)'
;MNEEIKKLKSEKQRIIDENENEITGMRGENELLNEEIKKLKSENQRVKYENKSLVKILTRQKETLSSKSHALEKDIQGLKIKILSIDSKNSAEKMAKKLSAIGYEIKSISYAPRSNFLRNTVYFAPEFKDKAEQLVASLGGKTTFKPLNWPSVFDLIIVTGENP
;
A
#
# COMPACT_ATOMS: atom_id res chain seq x y z
N MET A 1 51.44 37.81 -59.37
CA MET A 1 50.90 38.81 -58.41
C MET A 1 49.39 39.03 -58.57
N ASN A 2 48.85 39.41 -59.73
CA ASN A 2 47.40 39.66 -59.87
C ASN A 2 46.49 38.39 -59.76
N GLU A 3 46.93 37.23 -60.27
CA GLU A 3 46.13 35.99 -60.21
C GLU A 3 46.02 35.40 -58.79
N GLU A 4 47.09 35.49 -57.99
CA GLU A 4 47.06 35.07 -56.58
C GLU A 4 46.10 35.91 -55.75
N ILE A 5 46.11 37.24 -55.95
CA ILE A 5 45.19 38.16 -55.27
C ILE A 5 43.75 37.82 -55.62
N LYS A 6 43.46 37.45 -56.88
CA LYS A 6 42.13 37.06 -57.33
C LYS A 6 41.68 35.74 -56.69
N LYS A 7 42.54 34.72 -56.66
CA LYS A 7 42.27 33.44 -55.98
C LYS A 7 42.00 33.63 -54.49
N LEU A 8 42.83 34.41 -53.79
CA LEU A 8 42.66 34.70 -52.37
C LEU A 8 41.34 35.42 -52.09
N LYS A 9 40.91 36.32 -52.98
CA LYS A 9 39.63 37.05 -52.83
C LYS A 9 38.43 36.11 -52.99
N SER A 10 38.47 35.19 -53.96
CA SER A 10 37.42 34.19 -54.16
C SER A 10 37.35 33.21 -52.98
N GLU A 11 38.50 32.74 -52.48
CA GLU A 11 38.54 31.82 -51.35
C GLU A 11 38.03 32.48 -50.06
N LYS A 12 38.40 33.74 -49.81
CA LYS A 12 37.86 34.50 -48.68
C LYS A 12 36.34 34.64 -48.78
N GLN A 13 35.79 34.86 -49.97
CA GLN A 13 34.34 34.96 -50.16
C GLN A 13 33.65 33.63 -49.86
N ARG A 14 34.21 32.51 -50.36
CA ARG A 14 33.68 31.17 -50.08
C ARG A 14 33.61 30.88 -48.58
N ILE A 15 34.67 31.22 -47.85
CA ILE A 15 34.73 31.05 -46.39
C ILE A 15 33.69 31.93 -45.68
N ILE A 16 33.45 33.16 -46.16
CA ILE A 16 32.41 34.03 -45.61
C ILE A 16 31.03 33.40 -45.82
N ASP A 17 30.74 32.92 -47.03
CA ASP A 17 29.43 32.34 -47.36
C ASP A 17 29.18 31.01 -46.59
N GLU A 18 30.21 30.17 -46.42
CA GLU A 18 30.15 28.95 -45.60
C GLU A 18 29.87 29.28 -44.12
N ASN A 19 30.62 30.24 -43.55
CA ASN A 19 30.41 30.67 -42.17
C ASN A 19 29.03 31.31 -41.95
N GLU A 20 28.52 32.10 -42.90
CA GLU A 20 27.19 32.71 -42.81
C GLU A 20 26.08 31.65 -42.82
N ASN A 21 26.23 30.60 -43.64
CA ASN A 21 25.30 29.47 -43.66
C ASN A 21 25.32 28.69 -42.34
N GLU A 22 26.50 28.39 -41.80
CA GLU A 22 26.62 27.74 -40.49
C GLU A 22 26.03 28.58 -39.35
N ILE A 23 26.30 29.89 -39.33
CA ILE A 23 25.72 30.81 -38.34
C ILE A 23 24.19 30.82 -38.41
N THR A 24 23.64 30.79 -39.63
CA THR A 24 22.19 30.79 -39.84
C THR A 24 21.57 29.47 -39.36
N GLY A 25 22.20 28.33 -39.65
CA GLY A 25 21.79 27.01 -39.15
C GLY A 25 21.82 26.95 -37.62
N MET A 26 22.94 27.35 -37.01
CA MET A 26 23.09 27.40 -35.55
C MET A 26 22.08 28.33 -34.87
N ARG A 27 21.70 29.45 -35.51
CA ARG A 27 20.65 30.34 -34.97
C ARG A 27 19.30 29.65 -34.95
N GLY A 28 18.92 28.95 -36.03
CA GLY A 28 17.67 28.20 -36.09
C GLY A 28 17.59 27.10 -35.03
N GLU A 29 18.66 26.33 -34.85
CA GLU A 29 18.73 25.30 -33.81
C GLU A 29 18.63 25.89 -32.40
N ASN A 30 19.32 27.00 -32.13
CA ASN A 30 19.24 27.68 -30.83
C ASN A 30 17.84 28.23 -30.54
N GLU A 31 17.10 28.70 -31.55
CA GLU A 31 15.71 29.13 -31.39
C GLU A 31 14.79 27.95 -31.04
N LEU A 32 14.94 26.82 -31.75
CA LEU A 32 14.16 25.60 -31.46
C LEU A 32 14.43 25.07 -30.05
N LEU A 33 15.71 25.00 -29.66
CA LEU A 33 16.13 24.57 -28.32
C LEU A 33 15.58 25.52 -27.24
N ASN A 34 15.60 26.83 -27.47
CA ASN A 34 15.04 27.79 -26.53
C ASN A 34 13.53 27.62 -26.33
N GLU A 35 12.78 27.32 -27.40
CA GLU A 35 11.35 27.05 -27.28
C GLU A 35 11.06 25.74 -26.55
N GLU A 36 11.87 24.70 -26.77
CA GLU A 36 11.77 23.44 -26.03
C GLU A 36 12.06 23.63 -24.53
N ILE A 37 13.10 24.39 -24.19
CA ILE A 37 13.43 24.75 -22.79
C ILE A 37 12.26 25.49 -22.12
N LYS A 38 11.61 26.44 -22.82
CA LYS A 38 10.43 27.15 -22.29
C LYS A 38 9.27 26.20 -22.01
N LYS A 39 8.98 25.28 -22.93
CA LYS A 39 7.92 24.26 -22.75
C LYS A 39 8.22 23.35 -21.57
N LEU A 40 9.42 22.79 -21.51
CA LEU A 40 9.85 21.90 -20.42
C LEU A 40 9.83 22.61 -19.06
N LYS A 41 10.21 23.89 -19.01
CA LYS A 41 10.17 24.67 -17.76
C LYS A 41 8.74 24.89 -17.27
N SER A 42 7.80 25.14 -18.18
CA SER A 42 6.38 25.31 -17.85
C SER A 42 5.75 24.00 -17.38
N GLU A 43 6.07 22.89 -18.05
CA GLU A 43 5.60 21.56 -17.67
C GLU A 43 6.14 21.14 -16.29
N ASN A 44 7.43 21.35 -16.04
CA ASN A 44 8.03 21.06 -14.72
C ASN A 44 7.39 21.86 -13.59
N GLN A 45 7.00 23.12 -13.85
CA GLN A 45 6.28 23.91 -12.86
C GLN A 45 4.90 23.30 -12.57
N ARG A 46 4.15 22.91 -13.60
CA ARG A 46 2.84 22.26 -13.44
C ARG A 46 2.95 20.96 -12.62
N VAL A 47 3.86 20.07 -13.01
CA VAL A 47 4.12 18.80 -12.31
C VAL A 47 4.52 19.05 -10.85
N LYS A 48 5.31 20.08 -10.57
CA LYS A 48 5.69 20.43 -9.19
C LYS A 48 4.49 20.85 -8.33
N TYR A 49 3.52 21.56 -8.89
CA TYR A 49 2.29 21.93 -8.19
C TYR A 49 1.37 20.73 -7.95
N GLU A 50 1.23 19.86 -8.94
CA GLU A 50 0.46 18.62 -8.81
C GLU A 50 1.05 17.71 -7.73
N ASN A 51 2.37 17.48 -7.78
CA ASN A 51 3.07 16.68 -6.77
C ASN A 51 2.91 17.25 -5.36
N LYS A 52 2.99 18.57 -5.19
CA LYS A 52 2.76 19.22 -3.88
C LYS A 52 1.34 18.96 -3.35
N SER A 53 0.35 18.93 -4.24
CA SER A 53 -1.05 18.68 -3.88
C SER A 53 -1.28 17.21 -3.54
N LEU A 54 -0.72 16.29 -4.33
CA LEU A 54 -0.79 14.85 -4.09
C LEU A 54 -0.12 14.46 -2.77
N VAL A 55 1.06 15.02 -2.46
CA VAL A 55 1.74 14.77 -1.19
C VAL A 55 0.84 15.15 -0.01
N LYS A 56 0.15 16.30 -0.06
CA LYS A 56 -0.77 16.71 1.02
C LYS A 56 -1.93 15.72 1.22
N ILE A 57 -2.51 15.22 0.12
CA ILE A 57 -3.61 14.25 0.17
C ILE A 57 -3.11 12.94 0.80
N LEU A 58 -1.96 12.44 0.35
CA LEU A 58 -1.36 11.21 0.87
C LEU A 58 -1.02 11.31 2.36
N THR A 59 -0.47 12.46 2.81
CA THR A 59 -0.19 12.67 4.23
C THR A 59 -1.45 12.59 5.08
N ARG A 60 -2.54 13.28 4.67
CA ARG A 60 -3.83 13.24 5.40
C ARG A 60 -4.44 11.84 5.43
N GLN A 61 -4.37 11.11 4.32
CA GLN A 61 -4.85 9.73 4.25
C GLN A 61 -4.06 8.83 5.19
N LYS A 62 -2.72 8.97 5.22
CA LYS A 62 -1.85 8.22 6.12
C LYS A 62 -2.17 8.49 7.59
N GLU A 63 -2.36 9.76 7.97
CA GLU A 63 -2.74 10.14 9.34
C GLU A 63 -4.10 9.56 9.76
N THR A 64 -5.08 9.61 8.85
CA THR A 64 -6.42 9.05 9.07
C THR A 64 -6.36 7.53 9.25
N LEU A 65 -5.61 6.84 8.40
CA LEU A 65 -5.44 5.38 8.48
C LEU A 65 -4.67 4.97 9.74
N SER A 66 -3.63 5.70 10.11
CA SER A 66 -2.87 5.45 11.36
C SER A 66 -3.76 5.62 12.59
N SER A 67 -4.57 6.69 12.64
CA SER A 67 -5.50 6.92 13.74
C SER A 67 -6.56 5.81 13.83
N LYS A 68 -7.10 5.38 12.69
CA LYS A 68 -8.06 4.26 12.61
C LYS A 68 -7.43 2.93 13.02
N SER A 69 -6.17 2.70 12.65
CA SER A 69 -5.41 1.51 13.05
C SER A 69 -5.22 1.46 14.56
N HIS A 70 -4.80 2.57 15.18
CA HIS A 70 -4.61 2.61 16.64
C HIS A 70 -5.91 2.43 17.42
N ALA A 71 -7.02 3.01 16.95
CA ALA A 71 -8.33 2.77 17.54
C ALA A 71 -8.73 1.29 17.45
N LEU A 72 -8.52 0.67 16.28
CA LEU A 72 -8.82 -0.74 16.06
C LEU A 72 -7.91 -1.66 16.89
N GLU A 73 -6.62 -1.35 17.00
CA GLU A 73 -5.66 -2.09 17.84
C GLU A 73 -6.09 -2.07 19.31
N LYS A 74 -6.47 -0.90 19.84
CA LYS A 74 -6.93 -0.77 21.22
C LYS A 74 -8.22 -1.57 21.46
N ASP A 75 -9.15 -1.51 20.50
CA ASP A 75 -10.40 -2.27 20.55
C ASP A 75 -10.17 -3.79 20.51
N ILE A 76 -9.17 -4.25 19.76
CA ILE A 76 -8.86 -5.66 19.56
C ILE A 76 -8.06 -6.24 20.75
N GLN A 77 -7.12 -5.46 21.31
CA GLN A 77 -6.32 -5.88 22.48
C GLN A 77 -7.14 -6.01 23.77
N GLY A 78 -8.27 -5.30 23.87
CA GLY A 78 -9.17 -5.39 25.03
C GLY A 78 -9.95 -6.71 25.14
N LEU A 79 -10.01 -7.50 24.07
CA LEU A 79 -10.85 -8.70 24.01
C LEU A 79 -10.19 -9.91 24.68
N LYS A 80 -10.95 -10.59 25.53
CA LYS A 80 -10.56 -11.86 26.15
C LYS A 80 -10.86 -13.02 25.21
N ILE A 81 -9.84 -13.48 24.49
CA ILE A 81 -10.00 -14.54 23.49
C ILE A 81 -9.54 -15.89 24.01
N LYS A 82 -10.39 -16.91 23.80
CA LYS A 82 -10.05 -18.31 24.01
C LYS A 82 -10.02 -19.08 22.69
N ILE A 83 -9.07 -19.99 22.54
CA ILE A 83 -9.01 -20.93 21.42
C ILE A 83 -9.24 -22.35 21.95
N LEU A 84 -10.12 -23.09 21.30
CA LEU A 84 -10.42 -24.48 21.56
C LEU A 84 -10.01 -25.34 20.37
N SER A 85 -9.19 -26.36 20.59
CA SER A 85 -8.83 -27.34 19.56
C SER A 85 -9.63 -28.63 19.70
N ILE A 86 -10.08 -29.19 18.57
CA ILE A 86 -10.75 -30.48 18.52
C ILE A 86 -9.81 -31.68 18.34
N ASP A 87 -8.67 -31.50 17.68
CA ASP A 87 -7.84 -32.59 17.14
C ASP A 87 -6.46 -32.65 17.78
N SER A 88 -5.84 -31.48 17.98
CA SER A 88 -4.45 -31.38 18.39
C SER A 88 -4.10 -30.01 18.96
N LYS A 89 -3.22 -29.96 19.97
CA LYS A 89 -2.66 -28.69 20.47
C LYS A 89 -2.08 -27.82 19.34
N ASN A 90 -1.55 -28.44 18.29
CA ASN A 90 -0.92 -27.78 17.16
C ASN A 90 -1.90 -26.92 16.32
N SER A 91 -3.15 -27.35 16.13
CA SER A 91 -4.14 -26.56 15.38
C SER A 91 -4.51 -25.27 16.12
N ALA A 92 -4.73 -25.35 17.44
CA ALA A 92 -4.96 -24.15 18.26
C ALA A 92 -3.74 -23.24 18.33
N GLU A 93 -2.51 -23.78 18.39
CA GLU A 93 -1.30 -22.95 18.36
C GLU A 93 -1.12 -22.23 17.02
N LYS A 94 -1.44 -22.89 15.89
CA LYS A 94 -1.46 -22.24 14.57
C LYS A 94 -2.51 -21.13 14.50
N MET A 95 -3.70 -21.37 15.04
CA MET A 95 -4.74 -20.34 15.12
C MET A 95 -4.31 -19.19 16.03
N ALA A 96 -3.68 -19.47 17.17
CA ALA A 96 -3.15 -18.46 18.08
C ALA A 96 -2.14 -17.56 17.37
N LYS A 97 -1.19 -18.16 16.65
CA LYS A 97 -0.20 -17.42 15.84
C LYS A 97 -0.86 -16.54 14.79
N LYS A 98 -1.87 -17.04 14.08
CA LYS A 98 -2.64 -16.24 13.10
C LYS A 98 -3.34 -15.05 13.76
N LEU A 99 -4.01 -15.28 14.88
CA LEU A 99 -4.74 -14.24 15.61
C LEU A 99 -3.79 -13.19 16.22
N SER A 100 -2.66 -13.61 16.77
CA SER A 100 -1.64 -12.69 17.27
C SER A 100 -0.98 -11.87 16.17
N ALA A 101 -0.80 -12.44 14.96
CA ALA A 101 -0.28 -11.71 13.81
C ALA A 101 -1.21 -10.58 13.33
N ILE A 102 -2.52 -10.68 13.61
CA ILE A 102 -3.50 -9.64 13.31
C ILE A 102 -3.88 -8.79 14.54
N GLY A 103 -3.12 -8.91 15.64
CA GLY A 103 -3.20 -8.02 16.81
C GLY A 103 -4.05 -8.52 17.98
N TYR A 104 -4.69 -9.70 17.89
CA TYR A 104 -5.48 -10.26 18.98
C TYR A 104 -4.60 -10.87 20.08
N GLU A 105 -4.94 -10.59 21.34
CA GLU A 105 -4.30 -11.22 22.49
C GLU A 105 -5.05 -12.50 22.89
N ILE A 106 -4.35 -13.64 22.90
CA ILE A 106 -4.93 -14.93 23.27
C ILE A 106 -4.77 -15.15 24.77
N LYS A 107 -5.88 -15.20 25.50
CA LYS A 107 -5.90 -15.40 26.95
C LYS A 107 -5.85 -16.87 27.35
N SER A 108 -6.36 -17.77 26.51
CA SER A 108 -6.41 -19.19 26.84
C SER A 108 -6.44 -20.07 25.58
N ILE A 109 -5.71 -21.19 25.64
CA ILE A 109 -5.78 -22.27 24.67
C ILE A 109 -6.18 -23.54 25.43
N SER A 110 -7.17 -24.28 24.93
CA SER A 110 -7.62 -25.53 25.55
C SER A 110 -8.15 -26.51 24.50
N TYR A 111 -8.48 -27.73 24.92
CA TYR A 111 -9.22 -28.66 24.09
C TYR A 111 -10.72 -28.36 24.12
N ALA A 112 -11.38 -28.53 22.99
CA ALA A 112 -12.81 -28.47 22.87
C ALA A 112 -13.43 -29.70 23.56
N PRO A 113 -14.53 -29.54 24.33
CA PRO A 113 -15.21 -30.66 24.97
C PRO A 113 -15.92 -31.59 23.97
N ARG A 114 -16.08 -31.17 22.71
CA ARG A 114 -16.68 -31.94 21.62
C ARG A 114 -15.83 -31.79 20.36
N SER A 115 -15.65 -32.87 19.61
CA SER A 115 -14.76 -32.93 18.44
C SER A 115 -15.48 -32.82 17.10
N ASN A 116 -16.80 -32.61 17.05
CA ASN A 116 -17.59 -32.66 15.82
C ASN A 116 -17.60 -31.35 15.00
N PHE A 117 -16.56 -30.52 15.10
CA PHE A 117 -16.48 -29.26 14.37
C PHE A 117 -15.81 -29.45 13.01
N LEU A 118 -16.60 -29.45 11.94
CA LEU A 118 -16.09 -29.61 10.57
C LEU A 118 -15.34 -28.37 10.05
N ARG A 119 -15.61 -27.19 10.63
CA ARG A 119 -15.08 -25.88 10.22
C ARG A 119 -14.82 -25.02 11.45
N ASN A 120 -13.93 -24.04 11.29
CA ASN A 120 -13.69 -23.05 12.34
C ASN A 120 -14.99 -22.36 12.74
N THR A 121 -15.22 -22.25 14.04
CA THR A 121 -16.42 -21.61 14.59
C THR A 121 -16.03 -20.61 15.65
N VAL A 122 -16.43 -19.35 15.47
CA VAL A 122 -16.23 -18.26 16.43
C VAL A 122 -17.50 -18.10 17.24
N TYR A 123 -17.44 -18.39 18.53
CA TYR A 123 -18.49 -18.04 19.47
C TYR A 123 -18.24 -16.65 20.05
N PHE A 124 -19.30 -15.88 20.26
CA PHE A 124 -19.20 -14.49 20.73
C PHE A 124 -20.23 -14.16 21.82
N ALA A 125 -19.85 -13.33 22.79
CA ALA A 125 -20.84 -12.75 23.71
C ALA A 125 -21.68 -11.69 22.97
N PRO A 126 -22.98 -11.52 23.27
CA PRO A 126 -23.90 -10.70 22.47
C PRO A 126 -23.40 -9.30 22.12
N GLU A 127 -22.71 -8.65 23.05
CA GLU A 127 -22.11 -7.32 22.91
C GLU A 127 -20.93 -7.25 21.92
N PHE A 128 -20.36 -8.40 21.52
CA PHE A 128 -19.20 -8.49 20.61
C PHE A 128 -19.52 -9.09 19.24
N LYS A 129 -20.80 -9.10 18.84
CA LYS A 129 -21.23 -9.61 17.52
C LYS A 129 -20.41 -9.00 16.37
N ASP A 130 -20.27 -7.67 16.35
CA ASP A 130 -19.59 -6.96 15.28
C ASP A 130 -18.10 -7.33 15.21
N LYS A 131 -17.46 -7.55 16.36
CA LYS A 131 -16.06 -7.99 16.45
C LYS A 131 -15.90 -9.44 15.96
N ALA A 132 -16.87 -10.31 16.26
CA ALA A 132 -16.88 -11.67 15.75
C ALA A 132 -17.02 -11.74 14.23
N GLU A 133 -17.90 -10.91 13.66
CA GLU A 133 -18.08 -10.80 12.20
C GLU A 133 -16.80 -10.31 11.50
N GLN A 134 -16.17 -9.26 12.04
CA GLN A 134 -14.87 -8.76 11.56
C GLN A 134 -13.77 -9.82 11.64
N LEU A 135 -13.75 -10.59 12.74
CA LEU A 135 -12.78 -11.66 12.92
C LEU A 135 -12.99 -12.79 11.90
N VAL A 136 -14.22 -13.22 11.65
CA VAL A 136 -14.53 -14.23 10.63
C VAL A 136 -14.11 -13.75 9.24
N ALA A 137 -14.37 -12.50 8.89
CA ALA A 137 -13.95 -11.93 7.61
C ALA A 137 -12.42 -11.93 7.45
N SER A 138 -11.69 -11.69 8.54
CA SER A 138 -10.22 -11.66 8.56
C SER A 138 -9.58 -13.05 8.53
N LEU A 139 -10.21 -14.04 9.17
CA LEU A 139 -9.77 -15.44 9.14
C LEU A 139 -10.04 -16.10 7.78
N GLY A 140 -11.10 -15.67 7.09
CA GLY A 140 -11.52 -16.23 5.82
C GLY A 140 -11.90 -17.71 5.93
N GLY A 141 -11.90 -18.39 4.78
CA GLY A 141 -12.30 -19.80 4.69
C GLY A 141 -13.77 -20.03 5.00
N LYS A 142 -14.15 -21.28 5.29
CA LYS A 142 -15.52 -21.64 5.69
C LYS A 142 -15.79 -21.35 7.17
N THR A 143 -15.09 -20.37 7.76
CA THR A 143 -15.25 -20.00 9.17
C THR A 143 -16.66 -19.46 9.41
N THR A 144 -17.31 -19.90 10.47
CA THR A 144 -18.66 -19.44 10.85
C THR A 144 -18.63 -18.80 12.23
N PHE A 145 -19.65 -18.01 12.57
CA PHE A 145 -19.82 -17.44 13.90
C PHE A 145 -21.19 -17.75 14.49
N LYS A 146 -21.26 -17.88 15.81
CA LYS A 146 -22.48 -18.18 16.57
C LYS A 146 -22.50 -17.43 17.90
N PRO A 147 -23.66 -16.96 18.38
CA PRO A 147 -23.72 -16.36 19.70
C PRO A 147 -23.43 -17.42 20.78
N LEU A 148 -22.81 -16.99 21.86
CA LEU A 148 -22.74 -17.77 23.10
C LEU A 148 -24.13 -17.83 23.71
N ASN A 149 -24.63 -19.05 23.92
CA ASN A 149 -25.87 -19.29 24.67
C ASN A 149 -25.59 -19.79 26.10
N TRP A 150 -24.35 -19.61 26.59
CA TRP A 150 -23.94 -19.89 27.97
C TRP A 150 -23.07 -18.74 28.52
N PRO A 151 -23.06 -18.53 29.85
CA PRO A 151 -22.18 -17.54 30.48
C PRO A 151 -20.70 -17.86 30.23
N SER A 152 -19.93 -16.85 29.82
CA SER A 152 -18.50 -16.97 29.52
C SER A 152 -17.74 -15.77 30.07
N VAL A 153 -16.53 -15.99 30.57
CA VAL A 153 -15.58 -14.91 30.92
C VAL A 153 -14.76 -14.44 29.72
N PHE A 154 -14.88 -15.13 28.58
CA PHE A 154 -14.24 -14.81 27.32
C PHE A 154 -15.25 -14.17 26.38
N ASP A 155 -14.81 -13.10 25.74
CA ASP A 155 -15.60 -12.28 24.81
C ASP A 155 -15.79 -13.01 23.48
N LEU A 156 -14.74 -13.70 23.02
CA LEU A 156 -14.75 -14.57 21.85
C LEU A 156 -14.10 -15.92 22.16
N ILE A 157 -14.70 -17.00 21.64
CA ILE A 157 -14.16 -18.36 21.72
C ILE A 157 -14.06 -18.95 20.31
N ILE A 158 -12.85 -19.21 19.84
CA ILE A 158 -12.62 -19.79 18.51
C ILE A 158 -12.41 -21.29 18.68
N VAL A 159 -13.24 -22.09 18.02
CA VAL A 159 -13.06 -23.53 17.91
C VAL A 159 -12.45 -23.85 16.56
N THR A 160 -11.29 -24.51 16.54
CA THR A 160 -10.65 -24.95 15.29
C THR A 160 -11.36 -26.20 14.78
N GLY A 161 -11.71 -26.21 13.49
CA GLY A 161 -12.33 -27.37 12.85
C GLY A 161 -11.33 -28.32 12.20
N GLU A 162 -11.79 -29.49 11.75
CA GLU A 162 -10.94 -30.47 11.04
C GLU A 162 -10.48 -29.92 9.68
N ASN A 163 -11.32 -29.07 9.06
CA ASN A 163 -11.00 -28.31 7.85
C ASN A 163 -11.02 -26.80 8.16
N PRO A 164 -9.90 -26.22 8.61
CA PRO A 164 -9.80 -24.81 8.99
C PRO A 164 -9.90 -23.85 7.80
#